data_AF-A0A352UKW2-F1
#
_entry.id   AF-A0A352UKW2-F1
#
_cell.length_a   1.000
_cell.length_b   1.000
_cell.length_c   1.000
_cell.angle_alpha   90.00
_cell.angle_beta   90.00
_cell.angle_gamma   90.00
#
_symmetry.space_group_name_H-M   'P 1'
#
loop_
_entity.id
_entity.type
_entity.pdbx_description
1 polymer ?
#
loop_
_entity_poly.entity_id
_entity_poly.type
_entity_poly.pdbx_seq_one_letter_code
_entity_poly.pdbx_strand_id
1 'polypeptide(L)'
;SDMPVAAREASIYTGITIAEYFRDMGYDVAVLADSTSRWAEALREMSGRLEEMPGEEGYPAYLASRIAQFYERAGVVACLGSDARMGSITAIGAVSPPGGDTSEPVSQATMRIV
;
A
#
# COMPACT_ATOMS: atom_id res chain seq x y z
N SER A 1 -3.48 -4.52 15.21
CA SER A 1 -4.67 -4.70 16.06
C SER A 1 -4.44 -4.25 17.49
N ASP A 2 -3.31 -4.58 18.14
CA ASP A 2 -2.85 -3.86 19.37
C ASP A 2 -1.76 -2.81 19.11
N MET A 3 -1.00 -2.94 18.00
CA MET A 3 0.03 -1.96 17.65
C MET A 3 -0.58 -0.60 17.24
N PRO A 4 0.14 0.53 17.51
CA PRO A 4 -0.30 1.88 17.17
C PRO A 4 -0.67 2.05 15.70
N VAL A 5 -1.65 2.91 15.41
CA VAL A 5 -2.10 3.16 14.03
C VAL A 5 -1.00 3.68 13.11
N ALA A 6 -0.15 4.58 13.60
CA ALA A 6 0.99 5.09 12.84
C ALA A 6 1.99 3.97 12.47
N ALA A 7 2.13 2.94 13.30
CA ALA A 7 3.00 1.81 12.98
C ALA A 7 2.44 0.95 11.84
N ARG A 8 1.11 0.87 11.71
CA ARG A 8 0.44 0.15 10.59
C ARG A 8 0.60 0.88 9.27
N GLU A 9 0.57 2.21 9.30
CA GLU A 9 0.90 3.03 8.14
C GLU A 9 2.37 2.87 7.75
N ALA A 10 3.27 3.02 8.72
CA ALA A 10 4.70 2.89 8.47
C ALA A 10 5.12 1.50 8.00
N SER A 11 4.45 0.42 8.44
CA SER A 11 4.83 -0.95 8.09
C SER A 11 4.69 -1.25 6.60
N ILE A 12 3.66 -0.72 5.94
CA ILE A 12 3.45 -0.89 4.50
C ILE A 12 4.62 -0.25 3.74
N TYR A 13 4.94 1.01 4.06
CA TYR A 13 6.06 1.72 3.43
C TYR A 13 7.40 1.08 3.69
N THR A 14 7.64 0.62 4.92
CA THR A 14 8.87 -0.06 5.30
C THR A 14 9.05 -1.35 4.49
N GLY A 15 7.99 -2.16 4.37
CA GLY A 15 8.03 -3.42 3.63
C GLY A 15 8.37 -3.23 2.15
N ILE A 16 7.71 -2.30 1.46
CA ILE A 16 7.98 -2.04 0.04
C ILE A 16 9.34 -1.39 -0.19
N THR A 17 9.83 -0.56 0.74
CA THR A 17 11.18 0.02 0.65
C THR A 17 12.27 -1.05 0.84
N ILE A 18 12.07 -2.01 1.74
CA ILE A 18 12.98 -3.16 1.86
C ILE A 18 12.97 -3.97 0.56
N ALA A 19 11.80 -4.17 -0.05
CA ALA A 19 11.70 -4.88 -1.32
C ALA A 19 12.40 -4.13 -2.47
N GLU A 20 12.30 -2.81 -2.52
CA GLU A 20 13.07 -1.96 -3.44
C GLU A 20 14.57 -2.13 -3.29
N TYR A 21 15.06 -2.18 -2.05
CA TYR A 21 16.47 -2.38 -1.80
C TYR A 21 16.98 -3.70 -2.38
N PHE A 22 16.23 -4.80 -2.20
CA PHE A 22 16.60 -6.09 -2.79
C PHE A 22 16.39 -6.13 -4.31
N ARG A 23 15.35 -5.48 -4.82
CA ARG A 23 15.12 -5.30 -6.25
C ARG A 23 16.32 -4.62 -6.91
N ASP A 24 16.85 -3.56 -6.29
CA ASP A 24 17.99 -2.79 -6.78
C ASP A 24 19.32 -3.57 -6.77
N MET A 25 19.38 -4.70 -6.06
CA MET A 25 20.47 -5.66 -6.16
C MET A 25 20.36 -6.60 -7.38
N GLY A 26 19.23 -6.57 -8.10
CA GLY A 26 18.92 -7.43 -9.23
C GLY A 26 18.14 -8.69 -8.87
N TYR A 27 17.44 -8.71 -7.72
CA TYR A 27 16.60 -9.84 -7.32
C TYR A 27 15.14 -9.65 -7.73
N ASP A 28 14.44 -10.79 -7.86
CA ASP A 28 12.99 -10.85 -7.97
C ASP A 28 12.39 -11.00 -6.57
N VAL A 29 11.58 -10.01 -6.17
CA VAL A 29 11.05 -9.90 -4.81
C VAL A 29 9.53 -9.92 -4.83
N ALA A 30 8.91 -10.65 -3.91
CA ALA A 30 7.47 -10.60 -3.68
C ALA A 30 7.17 -9.91 -2.35
N VAL A 31 6.21 -8.97 -2.36
CA VAL A 31 5.72 -8.27 -1.17
C VAL A 31 4.28 -8.67 -0.93
N LEU A 32 4.01 -9.25 0.24
CA LEU A 32 2.66 -9.59 0.68
C LEU A 32 2.22 -8.57 1.74
N ALA A 33 1.22 -7.76 1.41
CA ALA A 33 0.62 -6.77 2.30
C ALA A 33 -0.71 -7.30 2.85
N ASP A 34 -0.69 -7.80 4.09
CA ASP A 34 -1.87 -8.33 4.78
C ASP A 34 -2.14 -7.57 6.11
N SER A 35 -3.20 -6.76 6.25
CA SER A 35 -4.20 -6.41 5.24
C SER A 35 -4.18 -4.93 4.89
N THR A 36 -4.41 -4.61 3.61
CA THR A 36 -4.45 -3.23 3.10
C THR A 36 -5.69 -2.49 3.60
N SER A 37 -6.77 -3.20 3.95
CA SER A 37 -7.94 -2.61 4.62
C SER A 37 -7.62 -2.11 6.03
N ARG A 38 -6.81 -2.84 6.83
CA ARG A 38 -6.38 -2.34 8.14
C ARG A 38 -5.46 -1.12 8.04
N TRP A 39 -4.69 -1.02 6.96
CA TRP A 39 -3.90 0.16 6.65
C TRP A 39 -4.81 1.35 6.29
N ALA A 40 -5.82 1.15 5.43
CA ALA A 40 -6.79 2.20 5.10
C ALA A 40 -7.55 2.71 6.33
N GLU A 41 -7.94 1.82 7.25
CA GLU A 41 -8.54 2.23 8.52
C GLU A 41 -7.60 3.05 9.40
N ALA A 42 -6.31 2.72 9.41
CA ALA A 42 -5.31 3.52 10.12
C ALA A 42 -5.20 4.93 9.53
N LEU A 43 -5.23 5.06 8.20
CA LEU A 43 -5.28 6.36 7.52
C LEU A 43 -6.54 7.14 7.91
N ARG A 44 -7.71 6.47 7.97
CA ARG A 44 -8.96 7.08 8.42
C ARG A 44 -8.90 7.59 9.86
N GLU A 45 -8.32 6.81 10.77
CA GLU A 45 -8.19 7.23 12.17
C GLU A 45 -7.23 8.42 12.31
N MET A 46 -6.12 8.40 11.57
CA MET A 46 -5.15 9.50 11.54
C MET A 46 -5.75 10.78 10.95
N SER A 47 -6.43 10.70 9.81
CA SER A 47 -7.10 11.86 9.18
C SER A 47 -8.17 12.45 10.09
N GLY A 48 -8.93 11.60 10.80
CA GLY A 48 -9.92 12.04 11.78
C GLY A 48 -9.30 12.78 12.96
N ARG A 49 -8.13 12.34 13.46
CA ARG A 49 -7.41 13.04 14.54
C ARG A 49 -6.80 14.38 14.10
N LEU A 50 -6.51 14.51 12.81
CA LEU A 50 -6.02 15.75 12.20
C LEU A 50 -7.16 16.69 11.80
N GLU A 51 -8.42 16.32 12.06
CA GLU A 51 -9.62 17.07 11.67
C GLU A 51 -9.67 17.38 10.15
N GLU A 52 -9.11 16.48 9.35
CA GLU A 52 -9.19 16.58 7.89
C GLU A 52 -10.63 16.35 7.42
N MET A 53 -11.03 17.03 6.34
CA MET A 53 -12.34 16.80 5.74
C MET A 53 -12.44 15.34 5.24
N PRO A 54 -13.40 14.55 5.75
CA PRO A 54 -13.55 13.18 5.33
C PRO A 54 -14.11 13.10 3.89
N GLY A 55 -13.64 12.10 3.15
CA GLY A 55 -14.23 11.64 1.90
C GLY A 55 -15.29 10.57 2.14
N GLU A 56 -15.42 9.65 1.19
CA GLU A 56 -16.38 8.54 1.25
C GLU A 56 -16.13 7.65 2.48
N GLU A 57 -17.22 7.30 3.18
CA GLU A 57 -17.24 6.46 4.38
C GLU A 57 -16.22 6.85 5.49
N GLY A 58 -15.88 8.14 5.53
CA GLY A 58 -14.96 8.70 6.52
C GLY A 58 -13.48 8.59 6.15
N TYR A 59 -13.11 7.90 5.08
CA TYR A 59 -11.71 7.81 4.64
C TYR A 59 -11.18 9.16 4.14
N PRO A 60 -9.87 9.41 4.22
CA PRO A 60 -9.30 10.64 3.68
C PRO A 60 -9.47 10.70 2.16
N ALA A 61 -9.62 11.91 1.61
CA ALA A 61 -9.76 12.14 0.17
C ALA A 61 -8.58 11.59 -0.67
N TYR A 62 -7.41 11.39 -0.06
CA TYR A 62 -6.21 10.84 -0.69
C TYR A 62 -6.08 9.32 -0.59
N LEU A 63 -7.09 8.58 -0.10
CA LEU A 63 -7.02 7.11 0.04
C LEU A 63 -6.60 6.42 -1.27
N ALA A 64 -7.29 6.73 -2.38
CA ALA A 64 -6.99 6.12 -3.68
C ALA A 64 -5.58 6.45 -4.16
N SER A 65 -5.13 7.70 -3.97
CA SER A 65 -3.76 8.11 -4.31
C SER A 65 -2.71 7.38 -3.47
N ARG A 66 -2.98 7.09 -2.19
CA ARG A 66 -2.06 6.32 -1.34
C ARG A 66 -1.97 4.86 -1.77
N ILE A 67 -3.10 4.24 -2.10
CA ILE A 67 -3.14 2.87 -2.63
C ILE A 67 -2.36 2.80 -3.96
N ALA A 68 -2.60 3.75 -4.87
CA ALA A 68 -1.86 3.85 -6.12
C ALA A 68 -0.35 3.99 -5.89
N GLN A 69 0.08 4.91 -5.02
CA GLN A 69 1.49 5.10 -4.68
C GLN A 69 2.17 3.83 -4.14
N PHE A 70 1.43 2.94 -3.49
CA PHE A 70 1.96 1.67 -3.01
C PHE A 70 2.11 0.66 -4.15
N TYR A 71 1.04 0.42 -4.93
CA TYR A 71 1.05 -0.60 -5.97
C TYR A 71 1.92 -0.24 -7.17
N GLU A 72 1.99 1.05 -7.56
CA GLU A 72 2.83 1.53 -8.67
C GLU A 72 4.34 1.41 -8.41
N ARG A 73 4.74 1.09 -7.17
CA ARG A 73 6.13 0.77 -6.86
C ARG A 73 6.50 -0.64 -7.31
N ALA A 74 5.53 -1.52 -7.54
CA ALA A 74 5.76 -2.85 -8.08
C ALA A 74 6.06 -2.80 -9.59
N GLY A 75 6.80 -3.79 -10.09
CA GLY A 75 7.15 -3.89 -11.50
C GLY A 75 8.58 -4.35 -11.73
N VAL A 76 8.87 -4.68 -12.99
CA VAL A 76 10.21 -5.01 -13.48
C VAL A 76 10.91 -3.72 -13.89
N VAL A 77 12.13 -3.50 -13.40
CA VAL A 77 12.90 -2.30 -13.71
C VAL A 77 14.36 -2.64 -14.03
N ALA A 78 14.96 -1.81 -14.88
CA ALA A 78 16.41 -1.73 -14.98
C ALA A 78 16.94 -0.92 -13.81
N CYS A 79 17.74 -1.56 -12.95
CA CYS A 79 18.27 -0.94 -11.75
C CYS A 79 19.42 0.01 -12.12
N LEU A 80 19.55 1.09 -11.35
CA LEU A 80 20.65 2.03 -11.50
C LEU A 80 22.00 1.36 -11.17
N GLY A 81 23.08 1.86 -11.77
CA GLY A 81 24.45 1.39 -11.57
C GLY A 81 25.14 0.94 -12.86
N SER A 82 26.41 0.55 -12.75
CA SER A 82 27.23 0.11 -13.89
C SER A 82 26.89 -1.28 -14.40
N ASP A 83 26.27 -2.11 -13.56
CA ASP A 83 26.24 -3.56 -13.76
C ASP A 83 25.01 -4.04 -14.55
N ALA A 84 24.28 -3.12 -15.21
CA ALA A 84 23.11 -3.39 -16.05
C ALA A 84 22.12 -4.40 -15.43
N ARG A 85 21.83 -4.23 -14.13
CA ARG A 85 21.02 -5.16 -13.35
C ARG A 85 19.54 -4.98 -13.68
N MET A 86 18.82 -6.08 -13.69
CA MET A 86 17.35 -6.13 -13.79
C MET A 86 16.82 -6.72 -12.49
N GLY A 87 15.78 -6.12 -11.94
CA GLY A 87 15.10 -6.65 -10.75
C GLY A 87 13.61 -6.42 -10.85
N SER A 88 12.85 -7.15 -10.04
CA SER A 88 11.39 -7.05 -10.05
C SER A 88 10.78 -7.03 -8.65
N ILE A 89 9.66 -6.33 -8.53
CA ILE A 89 8.78 -6.43 -7.37
C ILE A 89 7.41 -6.90 -7.84
N THR A 90 6.89 -7.95 -7.21
CA THR A 90 5.49 -8.34 -7.29
C THR A 90 4.80 -7.96 -5.99
N ALA A 91 3.82 -7.05 -6.03
CA ALA A 91 3.02 -6.67 -4.88
C ALA A 91 1.70 -7.45 -4.85
N ILE A 92 1.41 -8.09 -3.72
CA ILE A 92 0.18 -8.84 -3.46
C ILE A 92 -0.44 -8.23 -2.22
N GLY A 93 -1.64 -7.65 -2.34
CA GLY A 93 -2.35 -7.06 -1.20
C GLY A 93 -3.64 -7.80 -0.90
N ALA A 94 -3.87 -8.10 0.37
CA ALA A 94 -5.12 -8.67 0.85
C ALA A 94 -6.08 -7.57 1.28
N VAL A 95 -7.23 -7.48 0.60
CA VAL A 95 -8.34 -6.57 0.93
C VAL A 95 -9.42 -7.34 1.69
N SER A 96 -9.89 -6.79 2.80
CA SER A 96 -10.91 -7.39 3.68
C SER A 96 -12.11 -6.44 3.82
N PRO A 97 -13.02 -6.40 2.84
CA PRO A 97 -14.19 -5.52 2.89
C PRO A 97 -15.15 -5.91 4.03
N PRO A 98 -15.73 -4.94 4.76
CA PRO A 98 -16.71 -5.22 5.80
C PRO A 98 -17.92 -5.95 5.19
N GLY A 99 -18.28 -7.11 5.75
CA GLY A 99 -19.42 -7.89 5.26
C GLY A 99 -19.29 -8.46 3.85
N GLY A 100 -18.10 -8.41 3.24
CA GLY A 100 -17.89 -8.84 1.85
C GLY A 100 -18.38 -7.86 0.79
N ASP A 101 -18.74 -6.63 1.19
CA ASP A 101 -19.22 -5.61 0.25
C ASP A 101 -18.06 -4.97 -0.53
N THR A 102 -17.93 -5.32 -1.81
CA THR A 102 -16.88 -4.78 -2.69
C THR A 102 -17.14 -3.36 -3.17
N SER A 103 -18.30 -2.77 -2.86
CA SER A 103 -18.62 -1.37 -3.20
C SER A 103 -17.94 -0.34 -2.29
N GLU A 104 -17.36 -0.80 -1.19
CA GLU A 104 -16.67 0.06 -0.22
C GLU A 104 -15.39 0.71 -0.81
N PRO A 105 -14.98 1.90 -0.31
CA PRO A 105 -13.94 2.72 -0.92
C PRO A 105 -12.57 2.05 -1.10
N VAL A 106 -12.13 1.18 -0.19
CA VAL A 106 -10.83 0.49 -0.26
C VAL A 106 -10.82 -0.54 -1.39
N SER A 107 -11.87 -1.34 -1.50
CA SER A 107 -12.05 -2.32 -2.57
C SER A 107 -12.15 -1.63 -3.92
N GLN A 108 -12.97 -0.58 -4.03
CA GLN A 108 -13.09 0.21 -5.27
C GLN A 108 -11.77 0.88 -5.66
N ALA A 109 -11.07 1.48 -4.69
CA ALA A 109 -9.78 2.11 -4.95
C ALA A 109 -8.71 1.08 -5.34
N THR A 110 -8.73 -0.12 -4.76
CA THR A 110 -7.79 -1.19 -5.11
C THR A 110 -8.05 -1.72 -6.52
N MET A 111 -9.31 -2.10 -6.84
CA MET A 111 -9.69 -2.61 -8.17
C MET A 111 -9.46 -1.60 -9.31
N ARG A 112 -9.35 -0.31 -9.00
CA ARG A 112 -9.02 0.71 -9.99
C ARG A 112 -7.54 0.69 -10.40
N ILE A 113 -6.67 0.17 -9.54
CA ILE A 113 -5.21 0.17 -9.73
C ILE A 113 -4.69 -1.19 -10.19
N VAL A 114 -5.19 -2.30 -9.61
CA VAL A 114 -4.73 -3.68 -9.91
C VAL A 114 -5.63 -4.44 -10.87
#